data_AF-A0A0G4EFR0-F1
#
_entry.id   AF-A0A0G4EFR0-F1
#
_cell.length_a   1.000
_cell.length_b   1.000
_cell.length_c   1.000
_cell.angle_alpha   90.00
_cell.angle_beta   90.00
_cell.angle_gamma   90.00
#
_symmetry.space_group_name_H-M   'P 1'
#
loop_
_entity.id
_entity.type
_entity.pdbx_description
1 polymer ?
#
loop_
_entity_poly.entity_id
_entity_poly.type
_entity_poly.pdbx_seq_one_letter_code
_entity_poly.pdbx_strand_id
1 'polypeptide(L)'
;MMGPEGLPDKEALEQMEQRARRMSNVWVNRILGLAVGFFSVYTFSTLRDVNSPLYPFVTQMLQKVDPETAHDIVMWAAAHDLLPEDLDKDDPAARVALADGQLRLPNPVGLAAGFDKNAEGPLSFLKMGFGFVEVGSVCPEPQSGNPTPRIFRLGEDAAIVNRCGFNSDGIAKVEERLKAMRKVKEKEPLTRMGKIGVNLGKNKTSTDAAADIREGARRLGPLADYLVINVSSPNTPGLRALQQRDELAKLVDAAQEEIGTFKIHKPPLFIKIAPDLSHEDKKDIADLVLAKGVEGLIVSNTTVSRPESLKSPNKTEEGGLSGWPLKEMSTECVRDMYRLTQGKVDIIACGGVFTGRDLMEKIDAGASAVQIYTSMVYRGPSAARMIKNDLAYIMFKRALRTLRDAVGKGVREADDGEAAAKRPKKSKKPKKVPKPSFDV
;
A
#
# COMPACT_ATOMS: atom_id res chain seq x y z
N MET A 1 52.82 -42.15 60.87
CA MET A 1 51.60 -42.42 61.64
C MET A 1 50.64 -41.27 61.41
N MET A 2 49.66 -41.44 60.52
CA MET A 2 48.53 -40.49 60.39
C MET A 2 47.47 -40.93 61.40
N GLY A 3 47.16 -40.06 62.37
CA GLY A 3 46.05 -40.23 63.30
C GLY A 3 44.70 -39.96 62.63
N PRO A 4 43.58 -40.34 63.25
CA PRO A 4 42.27 -40.33 62.62
C PRO A 4 41.85 -38.88 62.38
N GLU A 5 41.86 -38.44 61.12
CA GLU A 5 41.31 -37.14 60.72
C GLU A 5 39.81 -37.15 61.06
N GLY A 6 39.46 -36.30 62.04
CA GLY A 6 38.14 -36.22 62.62
C GLY A 6 37.09 -35.79 61.60
N LEU A 7 36.01 -36.56 61.52
CA LEU A 7 34.78 -36.16 60.86
C LEU A 7 34.32 -34.81 61.44
N PRO A 8 33.87 -33.85 60.61
CA PRO A 8 33.39 -32.56 61.09
C PRO A 8 32.22 -32.74 62.08
N ASP A 9 32.22 -31.96 63.16
CA ASP A 9 31.11 -31.96 64.13
C ASP A 9 29.79 -31.54 63.45
N LYS A 10 28.66 -32.02 63.97
CA LYS A 10 27.32 -31.81 63.42
C LYS A 10 27.02 -30.35 63.11
N GLU A 11 27.46 -29.44 63.97
CA GLU A 11 27.27 -28.00 63.78
C GLU A 11 28.04 -27.47 62.56
N ALA A 12 29.25 -27.98 62.30
CA ALA A 12 30.03 -27.64 61.11
C ALA A 12 29.39 -28.19 59.83
N LEU A 13 28.85 -29.42 59.88
CA LEU A 13 28.08 -30.01 58.77
C LEU A 13 26.81 -29.20 58.45
N GLU A 14 26.05 -28.78 59.47
CA GLU A 14 24.87 -27.93 59.30
C GLU A 14 25.22 -26.56 58.71
N GLN A 15 26.31 -25.93 59.16
CA GLN A 15 26.77 -24.66 58.60
C GLN A 15 27.23 -24.81 57.14
N MET A 16 27.90 -25.92 56.79
CA MET A 16 28.29 -26.23 55.41
C MET A 16 27.06 -26.46 54.53
N GLU A 17 26.06 -27.20 55.00
CA GLU A 17 24.79 -27.38 54.29
C GLU A 17 24.04 -26.05 54.10
N GLN A 18 23.97 -25.21 55.13
CA GLN A 18 23.32 -23.90 55.04
C GLN A 18 24.04 -22.98 54.04
N ARG A 19 25.38 -22.98 54.03
CA ARG A 19 26.17 -22.26 53.03
C ARG A 19 25.93 -22.79 51.61
N ALA A 20 25.90 -24.12 51.43
CA ALA A 20 25.60 -24.74 50.15
C ALA A 20 24.19 -24.41 49.66
N ARG A 21 23.17 -24.46 50.53
CA ARG A 21 21.78 -24.07 50.21
C ARG A 21 21.67 -22.58 49.88
N ARG A 22 22.34 -21.70 50.62
CA ARG A 22 22.39 -20.26 50.32
C ARG A 22 23.06 -19.99 48.97
N MET A 23 24.21 -20.62 48.69
CA MET A 23 24.86 -20.50 47.40
C MET A 23 23.97 -21.04 46.27
N SER A 24 23.35 -22.20 46.45
CA SER A 24 22.40 -22.79 45.50
C SER A 24 21.24 -21.83 45.22
N ASN A 25 20.60 -21.26 46.24
CA ASN A 25 19.51 -20.30 46.08
C ASN A 25 19.96 -19.02 45.36
N VAL A 26 21.18 -18.53 45.63
CA VAL A 26 21.75 -17.37 44.90
C VAL A 26 21.96 -17.71 43.42
N TRP A 27 22.48 -18.89 43.10
CA TRP A 27 22.65 -19.34 41.72
C TRP A 27 21.31 -19.57 41.01
N VAL A 28 20.34 -20.18 41.68
CA VAL A 28 18.96 -20.37 41.16
C VAL A 28 18.31 -19.02 40.87
N ASN A 29 18.39 -18.06 41.80
CA ASN A 29 17.82 -16.72 41.60
C ASN A 29 18.53 -15.95 40.48
N ARG A 30 19.85 -16.11 40.33
CA ARG A 30 20.61 -15.51 39.21
C ARG A 30 20.22 -16.12 37.87
N ILE A 31 20.12 -17.45 37.80
CA ILE A 31 19.68 -18.15 36.57
C ILE A 31 18.25 -17.76 36.22
N LEU A 32 17.34 -17.70 37.20
CA LEU A 32 15.96 -17.28 37.00
C LEU A 32 15.89 -15.82 36.53
N GLY A 33 16.65 -14.91 37.15
CA GLY A 33 16.74 -13.52 36.74
C GLY A 33 17.27 -13.35 35.31
N LEU A 34 18.31 -14.11 34.93
CA LEU A 34 18.83 -14.12 33.56
C LEU A 34 17.81 -14.70 32.57
N ALA A 35 17.10 -15.77 32.93
CA ALA A 35 16.08 -16.37 32.09
C ALA A 35 14.89 -15.42 31.86
N VAL A 36 14.41 -14.75 32.91
CA VAL A 36 13.35 -13.74 32.81
C VAL A 36 13.82 -12.56 31.97
N GLY A 37 15.04 -12.04 32.19
CA GLY A 37 15.59 -10.95 31.40
C GLY A 37 15.72 -11.30 29.91
N PHE A 38 16.24 -12.49 29.60
CA PHE A 38 16.34 -12.98 28.23
C PHE A 38 14.95 -13.15 27.60
N PHE A 39 13.99 -13.74 28.31
CA PHE A 39 12.62 -13.90 27.84
C PHE A 39 11.96 -12.54 27.56
N SER A 40 12.09 -11.55 28.45
CA SER A 40 11.54 -10.21 28.25
C SER A 40 12.14 -9.51 27.03
N VAL A 41 13.46 -9.57 26.83
CA VAL A 41 14.13 -8.99 25.66
C VAL A 41 13.69 -9.70 24.38
N TYR A 42 13.64 -11.03 24.38
CA TYR A 42 13.18 -11.82 23.24
C TYR A 42 11.73 -11.51 22.89
N THR A 43 10.83 -11.45 23.87
CA THR A 43 9.42 -11.10 23.67
C THR A 43 9.28 -9.67 23.14
N PHE A 44 10.01 -8.70 23.70
CA PHE A 44 9.99 -7.33 23.18
C PHE A 44 10.50 -7.26 21.73
N SER A 45 11.61 -7.93 21.42
CA SER A 45 12.17 -7.96 20.07
C SER A 45 11.23 -8.62 19.08
N THR A 46 10.60 -9.74 19.46
CA THR A 46 9.66 -10.45 18.60
C THR A 46 8.35 -9.70 18.43
N LEU A 47 7.88 -8.94 19.41
CA LEU A 47 6.71 -8.07 19.27
C LEU A 47 7.01 -6.79 18.49
N ARG A 48 8.27 -6.38 18.37
CA ARG A 48 8.63 -5.19 17.59
C ARG A 48 8.70 -5.47 16.10
N ASP A 49 9.03 -6.69 15.68
CA ASP A 49 9.23 -7.02 14.26
C ASP A 49 7.93 -7.43 13.55
N VAL A 50 7.60 -6.80 12.42
CA VAL A 50 6.46 -7.18 11.57
C VAL A 50 6.45 -8.67 11.17
N ASN A 51 7.61 -9.31 11.12
CA ASN A 51 7.77 -10.73 10.80
C ASN A 51 7.48 -11.68 11.98
N SER A 52 7.04 -11.16 13.13
CA SER A 52 6.71 -11.97 14.31
C SER A 52 5.75 -13.11 13.96
N PRO A 53 6.01 -14.35 14.42
CA PRO A 53 5.07 -15.46 14.26
C PRO A 53 3.78 -15.26 15.07
N LEU A 54 3.73 -14.27 15.97
CA LEU A 54 2.54 -13.91 16.75
C LEU A 54 1.51 -13.14 15.91
N TYR A 55 1.96 -12.36 14.92
CA TYR A 55 1.05 -11.49 14.16
C TYR A 55 0.01 -12.20 13.29
N PRO A 56 0.29 -13.37 12.68
CA PRO A 56 -0.75 -14.18 12.07
C PRO A 56 -1.89 -14.51 13.04
N PHE A 57 -1.56 -14.87 14.29
CA PHE A 57 -2.57 -15.14 15.32
C PHE A 57 -3.35 -13.89 15.73
N VAL A 58 -2.67 -12.76 15.97
CA VAL A 58 -3.31 -11.48 16.28
C VAL A 58 -4.26 -11.06 15.15
N THR A 59 -3.82 -11.23 13.90
CA THR A 59 -4.62 -10.91 12.71
C THR A 59 -5.87 -11.79 12.63
N GLN A 60 -5.75 -13.09 12.88
CA GLN A 60 -6.91 -14.00 12.96
C GLN A 60 -7.89 -13.61 14.06
N MET A 61 -7.41 -13.14 15.21
CA MET A 61 -8.29 -12.66 16.29
C MET A 61 -9.01 -11.36 15.91
N LEU A 62 -8.31 -10.38 15.32
CA LEU A 62 -8.92 -9.14 14.84
C LEU A 62 -9.98 -9.40 13.75
N GLN A 63 -9.80 -10.43 12.92
CA GLN A 63 -10.80 -10.83 11.93
C GLN A 63 -12.10 -11.38 12.53
N LYS A 64 -12.14 -11.69 13.83
CA LYS A 64 -13.36 -12.07 14.56
C LYS A 64 -14.10 -10.88 15.17
N VAL A 65 -13.44 -9.72 15.28
CA VAL A 65 -14.03 -8.46 15.77
C VAL A 65 -14.67 -7.72 14.61
N ASP A 66 -15.78 -7.01 14.82
CA ASP A 66 -16.39 -6.13 13.81
C ASP A 66 -15.31 -5.34 13.02
N PRO A 67 -15.36 -5.28 11.68
CA PRO A 67 -14.28 -4.70 10.88
C PRO A 67 -14.00 -3.23 11.12
N GLU A 68 -15.01 -2.42 11.44
CA GLU A 68 -14.77 -1.01 11.75
C GLU A 68 -14.14 -0.87 13.13
N THR A 69 -14.63 -1.63 14.11
CA THR A 69 -14.02 -1.68 15.45
C THR A 69 -12.57 -2.20 15.43
N ALA A 70 -12.28 -3.25 14.66
CA ALA A 70 -10.93 -3.78 14.50
C ALA A 70 -9.99 -2.77 13.84
N HIS A 71 -10.50 -2.01 12.86
CA HIS A 71 -9.76 -0.92 12.22
C HIS A 71 -9.45 0.19 13.21
N ASP A 72 -10.41 0.60 14.03
CA ASP A 72 -10.24 1.65 15.04
C ASP A 72 -9.20 1.26 16.10
N ILE A 73 -9.15 -0.02 16.50
CA ILE A 73 -8.09 -0.55 17.39
C ILE A 73 -6.70 -0.40 16.75
N VAL A 74 -6.57 -0.73 15.46
CA VAL A 74 -5.30 -0.59 14.72
C VAL A 74 -4.92 0.88 14.58
N MET A 75 -5.88 1.77 14.30
CA MET A 75 -5.63 3.21 14.21
C MET A 75 -5.25 3.81 15.56
N TRP A 76 -5.87 3.38 16.65
CA TRP A 76 -5.47 3.77 17.99
C TRP A 76 -4.03 3.33 18.28
N ALA A 77 -3.66 2.09 17.94
CA ALA A 77 -2.28 1.61 18.10
C ALA A 77 -1.31 2.40 17.20
N ALA A 78 -1.71 2.75 15.97
CA ALA A 78 -0.92 3.56 15.06
C ALA A 78 -0.66 4.97 15.63
N ALA A 79 -1.69 5.62 16.17
CA ALA A 79 -1.60 6.96 16.74
C ALA A 79 -0.69 7.02 17.98
N HIS A 80 -0.52 5.90 18.67
CA HIS A 80 0.35 5.77 19.86
C HIS A 80 1.69 5.09 19.56
N ASP A 81 2.05 4.89 18.29
CA ASP A 81 3.32 4.27 17.87
C ASP A 81 3.53 2.85 18.45
N LEU A 82 2.45 2.08 18.57
CA LEU A 82 2.42 0.72 19.13
C LEU A 82 2.38 -0.39 18.07
N LEU A 83 2.40 -0.02 16.79
CA LEU A 83 2.48 -0.99 15.69
C LEU A 83 3.90 -1.53 15.54
N PRO A 84 4.06 -2.77 15.05
CA PRO A 84 5.39 -3.31 14.75
C PRO A 84 6.13 -2.49 13.69
N GLU A 85 7.44 -2.66 13.67
CA GLU A 85 8.35 -2.04 12.72
C GLU A 85 8.96 -3.11 11.81
N ASP A 86 9.23 -2.72 10.57
CA ASP A 86 9.98 -3.49 9.61
C ASP A 86 11.47 -3.23 9.80
N LEU A 87 12.15 -4.19 10.43
CA LEU A 87 13.57 -4.08 10.80
C LEU A 87 14.51 -4.49 9.65
N ASP A 88 13.96 -5.04 8.57
CA ASP A 88 14.71 -5.46 7.39
C ASP A 88 14.99 -4.28 6.45
N LYS A 89 16.08 -4.36 5.68
CA LYS A 89 16.39 -3.35 4.66
C LYS A 89 15.59 -3.59 3.38
N ASP A 90 15.22 -2.49 2.72
CA ASP A 90 14.66 -2.55 1.37
C ASP A 90 15.75 -2.78 0.33
N ASP A 91 15.42 -3.54 -0.71
CA ASP A 91 16.29 -3.72 -1.88
C ASP A 91 16.40 -2.38 -2.65
N PRO A 92 17.61 -1.80 -2.79
CA PRO A 92 17.79 -0.57 -3.55
C PRO A 92 17.32 -0.63 -5.01
N ALA A 93 17.30 -1.81 -5.63
CA ALA A 93 16.86 -2.01 -7.01
C ALA A 93 15.33 -1.80 -7.15
N ALA A 94 14.57 -1.97 -6.07
CA ALA A 94 13.12 -1.79 -6.04
C ALA A 94 12.68 -0.33 -5.87
N ARG A 95 13.62 0.63 -5.73
CA ARG A 95 13.29 2.07 -5.64
C ARG A 95 12.61 2.55 -6.92
N VAL A 96 11.66 3.46 -6.75
CA VAL A 96 10.86 4.01 -7.86
C VAL A 96 10.93 5.52 -7.85
N ALA A 97 10.99 6.11 -9.03
CA ALA A 97 10.88 7.55 -9.24
C ALA A 97 9.66 7.80 -10.13
N LEU A 98 8.72 8.59 -9.63
CA LEU A 98 7.49 9.02 -10.30
C LEU A 98 7.52 10.55 -10.50
N ALA A 99 6.61 11.06 -11.33
CA ALA A 99 6.44 12.49 -11.61
C ALA A 99 7.78 13.13 -12.02
N ASP A 100 8.45 12.51 -12.99
CA ASP A 100 9.79 12.90 -13.46
C ASP A 100 10.84 13.02 -12.33
N GLY A 101 10.73 12.15 -11.33
CA GLY A 101 11.66 12.09 -10.20
C GLY A 101 11.40 13.08 -9.06
N GLN A 102 10.31 13.84 -9.12
CA GLN A 102 9.82 14.66 -8.00
C GLN A 102 9.37 13.77 -6.82
N LEU A 103 8.77 12.61 -7.12
CA LEU A 103 8.33 11.65 -6.11
C LEU A 103 9.22 10.41 -6.14
N ARG A 104 10.13 10.29 -5.16
CA ARG A 104 11.04 9.15 -5.02
C ARG A 104 10.59 8.23 -3.90
N LEU A 105 10.16 7.04 -4.26
CA LEU A 105 9.69 6.01 -3.33
C LEU A 105 10.87 5.10 -2.93
N PRO A 106 11.08 4.84 -1.63
CA PRO A 106 12.15 3.95 -1.17
C PRO A 106 11.88 2.48 -1.55
N ASN A 107 10.61 2.12 -1.72
CA ASN A 107 10.13 0.84 -2.24
C ASN A 107 8.75 1.06 -2.90
N PRO A 108 8.24 0.12 -3.72
CA PRO A 108 7.05 0.35 -4.55
C PRO A 108 5.74 0.00 -3.85
N VAL A 109 5.74 -0.33 -2.56
CA VAL A 109 4.55 -0.79 -1.83
C VAL A 109 4.06 0.29 -0.89
N GLY A 110 2.86 0.81 -1.11
CA GLY A 110 2.23 1.82 -0.28
C GLY A 110 0.94 1.39 0.40
N LEU A 111 0.55 2.12 1.45
CA LEU A 111 -0.76 1.98 2.08
C LEU A 111 -1.76 2.88 1.36
N ALA A 112 -2.89 2.31 0.92
CA ALA A 112 -3.91 3.02 0.16
C ALA A 112 -4.73 4.01 1.03
N ALA A 113 -5.26 5.06 0.39
CA ALA A 113 -6.26 5.92 1.02
C ALA A 113 -7.46 5.14 1.54
N GLY A 114 -8.06 5.68 2.59
CA GLY A 114 -9.18 5.10 3.33
C GLY A 114 -8.75 4.33 4.55
N PHE A 115 -7.47 3.94 4.67
CA PHE A 115 -6.96 3.26 5.87
C PHE A 115 -6.73 4.27 6.99
N ASP A 116 -5.78 5.19 6.83
CA ASP A 116 -5.61 6.34 7.71
C ASP A 116 -6.32 7.57 7.13
N LYS A 117 -7.62 7.71 7.44
CA LYS A 117 -8.45 8.78 6.86
C LYS A 117 -8.07 10.15 7.38
N ASN A 118 -7.61 10.24 8.62
CA ASN A 118 -7.46 11.51 9.32
C ASN A 118 -6.01 11.87 9.69
N ALA A 119 -5.03 11.19 9.09
CA ALA A 119 -3.60 11.35 9.36
C ALA A 119 -3.25 11.11 10.84
N GLU A 120 -3.83 10.07 11.45
CA GLU A 120 -3.67 9.76 12.86
C GLU A 120 -2.34 9.07 13.18
N GLY A 121 -1.85 8.20 12.29
CA GLY A 121 -0.63 7.42 12.52
C GLY A 121 0.16 7.08 11.26
N PRO A 122 0.32 7.99 10.27
CA PRO A 122 0.95 7.64 9.00
C PRO A 122 2.43 7.21 9.16
N LEU A 123 3.12 7.72 10.18
CA LEU A 123 4.51 7.34 10.47
C LEU A 123 4.62 5.89 10.93
N SER A 124 3.67 5.41 11.74
CA SER A 124 3.64 4.02 12.21
C SER A 124 3.51 3.06 11.04
N PHE A 125 2.71 3.40 10.03
CA PHE A 125 2.64 2.61 8.79
C PHE A 125 3.93 2.70 7.97
N LEU A 126 4.57 3.87 7.85
CA LEU A 126 5.90 3.92 7.21
C LEU A 126 6.92 3.01 7.92
N LYS A 127 6.91 2.98 9.27
CA LYS A 127 7.75 2.08 10.06
C LYS A 127 7.43 0.60 9.82
N MET A 128 6.18 0.24 9.53
CA MET A 128 5.78 -1.13 9.14
C MET A 128 6.30 -1.57 7.76
N GLY A 129 7.09 -0.73 7.08
CA GLY A 129 7.78 -1.09 5.84
C GLY A 129 7.13 -0.55 4.56
N PHE A 130 6.06 0.23 4.67
CA PHE A 130 5.46 0.92 3.53
C PHE A 130 6.38 2.01 3.01
N GLY A 131 6.63 2.03 1.69
CA GLY A 131 7.43 3.09 1.06
C GLY A 131 6.69 4.42 1.00
N PHE A 132 5.36 4.37 0.99
CA PHE A 132 4.49 5.54 1.03
C PHE A 132 3.14 5.23 1.66
N VAL A 133 2.51 6.24 2.24
CA VAL A 133 1.19 6.15 2.88
C VAL A 133 0.33 7.25 2.31
N GLU A 134 -0.86 6.90 1.83
CA GLU A 134 -1.85 7.88 1.39
C GLU A 134 -2.92 8.07 2.47
N VAL A 135 -2.98 9.25 3.07
CA VAL A 135 -4.03 9.61 4.03
C VAL A 135 -5.28 10.14 3.32
N GLY A 136 -6.41 10.16 4.02
CA GLY A 136 -7.68 10.64 3.46
C GLY A 136 -8.58 9.51 2.93
N SER A 137 -9.62 9.78 2.15
CA SER A 137 -9.95 11.09 1.56
C SER A 137 -10.39 12.12 2.61
N VAL A 138 -9.70 13.26 2.62
CA VAL A 138 -9.98 14.38 3.51
C VAL A 138 -11.01 15.30 2.83
N CYS A 139 -12.09 15.60 3.53
CA CYS A 139 -13.08 16.59 3.10
C CYS A 139 -12.81 17.95 3.77
N PRO A 140 -13.19 19.09 3.16
CA PRO A 140 -13.08 20.41 3.78
C PRO A 140 -13.65 20.47 5.19
N GLU A 141 -14.93 20.15 5.32
CA GLU A 141 -15.64 20.11 6.60
C GLU A 141 -15.63 18.69 7.20
N PRO A 142 -15.69 18.57 8.54
CA PRO A 142 -15.88 17.29 9.20
C PRO A 142 -17.19 16.64 8.77
N GLN A 143 -17.19 15.31 8.59
CA GLN A 143 -18.41 14.55 8.36
C GLN A 143 -18.27 13.12 8.88
N SER A 144 -19.34 12.57 9.46
CA SER A 144 -19.35 11.24 10.07
C SER A 144 -19.39 10.10 9.05
N GLY A 145 -19.72 10.37 7.78
CA GLY A 145 -19.95 9.37 6.74
C GLY A 145 -21.36 8.78 6.76
N ASN A 146 -21.56 7.64 6.11
CA ASN A 146 -22.84 6.91 6.11
C ASN A 146 -23.03 6.11 7.43
N PRO A 147 -24.28 5.75 7.81
CA PRO A 147 -24.57 5.01 9.03
C PRO A 147 -23.87 3.64 9.10
N THR A 148 -23.52 3.19 10.31
CA THR A 148 -22.95 1.87 10.60
C THR A 148 -24.04 0.79 10.74
N PRO A 149 -23.77 -0.49 10.43
CA PRO A 149 -22.52 -1.05 9.89
C PRO A 149 -22.33 -0.71 8.41
N ARG A 150 -21.08 -0.42 8.03
CA ARG A 150 -20.72 0.07 6.69
C ARG A 150 -19.44 -0.51 6.12
N ILE A 151 -18.82 -1.46 6.81
CA ILE A 151 -17.67 -2.24 6.34
C ILE A 151 -17.99 -3.70 6.60
N PHE A 152 -17.80 -4.55 5.59
CA PHE A 152 -18.14 -5.97 5.64
C PHE A 152 -16.97 -6.76 5.07
N ARG A 153 -16.44 -7.70 5.87
CA ARG A 153 -15.43 -8.66 5.39
C ARG A 153 -16.12 -9.80 4.65
N LEU A 154 -15.53 -10.21 3.53
CA LEU A 154 -15.89 -11.39 2.75
C LEU A 154 -14.71 -12.35 2.88
N GLY A 155 -14.73 -13.16 3.95
CA GLY A 155 -13.57 -13.96 4.37
C GLY A 155 -13.15 -14.98 3.32
N GLU A 156 -14.12 -15.66 2.73
CA GLU A 156 -13.95 -16.70 1.70
C GLU A 156 -13.35 -16.15 0.40
N ASP A 157 -13.53 -14.85 0.17
CA ASP A 157 -13.15 -14.16 -1.06
C ASP A 157 -11.91 -13.26 -0.87
N ALA A 158 -11.34 -13.20 0.34
CA ALA A 158 -10.30 -12.23 0.71
C ALA A 158 -10.65 -10.80 0.26
N ALA A 159 -11.87 -10.37 0.56
CA ALA A 159 -12.47 -9.16 0.03
C ALA A 159 -13.18 -8.33 1.09
N ILE A 160 -13.39 -7.04 0.79
CA ILE A 160 -14.15 -6.14 1.66
C ILE A 160 -15.16 -5.38 0.80
N VAL A 161 -16.41 -5.32 1.27
CA VAL A 161 -17.41 -4.36 0.80
C VAL A 161 -17.49 -3.21 1.80
N ASN A 162 -17.47 -1.97 1.33
CA ASN A 162 -17.67 -0.82 2.21
C ASN A 162 -18.55 0.26 1.58
N ARG A 163 -19.30 0.95 2.44
CA ARG A 163 -20.13 2.11 2.13
C ARG A 163 -19.88 3.29 3.04
N CYS A 164 -18.61 3.58 3.38
CA CYS A 164 -18.26 4.58 4.40
C CYS A 164 -18.73 6.01 4.08
N GLY A 165 -18.65 6.45 2.83
CA GLY A 165 -19.08 7.81 2.43
C GLY A 165 -18.20 8.95 2.96
N PHE A 166 -16.87 8.81 2.86
CA PHE A 166 -15.87 9.81 3.30
C PHE A 166 -16.08 10.32 4.74
N ASN A 167 -16.14 9.42 5.74
CA ASN A 167 -16.00 9.87 7.13
C ASN A 167 -14.60 10.51 7.34
N SER A 168 -14.59 11.76 7.79
CA SER A 168 -13.41 12.64 7.81
C SER A 168 -13.53 13.65 8.96
N ASP A 169 -12.43 13.89 9.68
CA ASP A 169 -12.33 14.91 10.73
C ASP A 169 -12.24 16.35 10.18
N GLY A 170 -12.19 16.50 8.85
CA GLY A 170 -12.10 17.79 8.17
C GLY A 170 -10.66 18.28 7.94
N ILE A 171 -10.47 19.16 6.96
CA ILE A 171 -9.14 19.69 6.57
C ILE A 171 -8.44 20.34 7.76
N ALA A 172 -9.16 21.08 8.60
CA ALA A 172 -8.55 21.79 9.72
C ALA A 172 -7.82 20.86 10.69
N LYS A 173 -8.44 19.73 11.05
CA LYS A 173 -7.86 18.77 11.99
C LYS A 173 -6.73 17.95 11.34
N VAL A 174 -6.92 17.55 10.09
CA VAL A 174 -5.89 16.82 9.34
C VAL A 174 -4.64 17.68 9.11
N GLU A 175 -4.80 18.98 8.84
CA GLU A 175 -3.64 19.88 8.71
C GLU A 175 -2.82 19.96 9.99
N GLU A 176 -3.47 20.08 11.14
CA GLU A 176 -2.81 20.10 12.45
C GLU A 176 -1.94 18.85 12.65
N ARG A 177 -2.52 17.67 12.38
CA ARG A 177 -1.81 16.38 12.52
C ARG A 177 -0.67 16.25 11.52
N LEU A 178 -0.86 16.64 10.26
CA LEU A 178 0.20 16.61 9.24
C LEU A 178 1.37 17.55 9.58
N LYS A 179 1.08 18.75 10.09
CA LYS A 179 2.12 19.69 10.58
C LYS A 179 2.91 19.11 11.73
N ALA A 180 2.26 18.48 12.70
CA ALA A 180 2.92 17.84 13.83
C ALA A 180 3.79 16.66 13.35
N MET A 181 3.24 15.83 12.47
CA MET A 181 3.92 14.66 11.90
C MET A 181 5.20 15.03 11.13
N ARG A 182 5.16 16.07 10.29
CA ARG A 182 6.33 16.49 9.48
C ARG A 182 7.56 16.80 10.35
N LYS A 183 7.37 17.41 11.52
CA LYS A 183 8.45 17.73 12.47
C LYS A 183 9.16 16.49 13.01
N VAL A 184 8.44 15.37 13.13
CA VAL A 184 8.96 14.09 13.63
C VAL A 184 9.58 13.28 12.49
N LYS A 185 8.90 13.21 11.34
CA LYS A 185 9.30 12.42 10.17
C LYS A 185 10.74 12.66 9.72
N GLU A 186 11.16 13.92 9.67
CA GLU A 186 12.49 14.30 9.18
C GLU A 186 13.62 13.83 10.10
N LYS A 187 13.34 13.65 11.40
CA LYS A 187 14.30 13.25 12.42
C LYS A 187 14.38 11.73 12.59
N GLU A 188 13.34 11.00 12.18
CA GLU A 188 13.19 9.57 12.42
C GLU A 188 13.77 8.74 11.24
N PRO A 189 14.86 7.98 11.44
CA PRO A 189 15.52 7.22 10.37
C PRO A 189 14.62 6.28 9.58
N LEU A 190 13.64 5.63 10.22
CA LEU A 190 12.75 4.68 9.56
C LEU A 190 11.72 5.36 8.65
N THR A 191 11.40 6.63 8.88
CA THR A 191 10.30 7.31 8.16
C THR A 191 10.76 8.45 7.26
N ARG A 192 11.99 8.95 7.42
CA ARG A 192 12.52 10.11 6.68
C ARG A 192 12.43 9.95 5.15
N MET A 193 12.65 8.73 4.63
CA MET A 193 12.58 8.46 3.18
C MET A 193 11.17 8.15 2.69
N GLY A 194 10.27 7.70 3.57
CA GLY A 194 8.90 7.37 3.22
C GLY A 194 8.12 8.59 2.71
N LYS A 195 7.08 8.37 1.92
CA LYS A 195 6.28 9.45 1.32
C LYS A 195 4.85 9.49 1.84
N ILE A 196 4.32 10.70 2.02
CA ILE A 196 2.96 10.93 2.48
C ILE A 196 2.15 11.55 1.35
N GLY A 197 1.22 10.78 0.80
CA GLY A 197 0.19 11.28 -0.11
C GLY A 197 -1.00 11.82 0.66
N VAL A 198 -1.62 12.88 0.16
CA VAL A 198 -2.88 13.39 0.73
C VAL A 198 -3.98 13.28 -0.31
N ASN A 199 -4.97 12.46 0.00
CA ASN A 199 -6.13 12.24 -0.85
C ASN A 199 -7.25 13.21 -0.49
N LEU A 200 -7.70 13.98 -1.48
CA LEU A 200 -8.71 15.03 -1.36
C LEU A 200 -10.06 14.50 -1.83
N GLY A 201 -11.09 14.73 -1.01
CA GLY A 201 -12.48 14.44 -1.34
C GLY A 201 -13.35 15.67 -1.18
N LYS A 202 -14.57 15.61 -1.73
CA LYS A 202 -15.60 16.63 -1.51
C LYS A 202 -16.51 16.26 -0.34
N ASN A 203 -17.09 17.24 0.33
CA ASN A 203 -18.16 16.97 1.30
C ASN A 203 -19.42 16.46 0.60
N LYS A 204 -20.18 15.59 1.29
CA LYS A 204 -21.44 15.02 0.74
C LYS A 204 -22.44 16.09 0.35
N THR A 205 -22.54 17.16 1.15
CA THR A 205 -23.45 18.30 0.97
C THR A 205 -22.91 19.39 0.05
N SER A 206 -21.63 19.34 -0.33
CA SER A 206 -21.03 20.36 -1.22
C SER A 206 -21.55 20.21 -2.65
N THR A 207 -21.99 21.34 -3.20
CA THR A 207 -22.43 21.50 -4.60
C THR A 207 -21.31 21.95 -5.51
N ASP A 208 -20.17 22.40 -4.96
CA ASP A 208 -19.00 22.85 -5.72
C ASP A 208 -17.78 22.00 -5.38
N ALA A 209 -17.63 20.91 -6.12
CA ALA A 209 -16.50 20.01 -5.95
C ALA A 209 -15.15 20.68 -6.25
N ALA A 210 -15.11 21.66 -7.16
CA ALA A 210 -13.87 22.36 -7.50
C ALA A 210 -13.41 23.26 -6.35
N ALA A 211 -14.34 23.94 -5.66
CA ALA A 211 -14.03 24.70 -4.45
C ALA A 211 -13.48 23.80 -3.33
N ASP A 212 -14.08 22.63 -3.11
CA ASP A 212 -13.60 21.67 -2.11
C ASP A 212 -12.17 21.19 -2.42
N ILE A 213 -11.89 20.85 -3.68
CA ILE A 213 -10.56 20.43 -4.13
C ILE A 213 -9.55 21.58 -4.04
N ARG A 214 -9.95 22.81 -4.39
CA ARG A 214 -9.12 24.01 -4.23
C ARG A 214 -8.69 24.21 -2.78
N GLU A 215 -9.64 24.16 -1.85
CA GLU A 215 -9.35 24.30 -0.42
C GLU A 215 -8.43 23.18 0.08
N GLY A 216 -8.69 21.95 -0.37
CA GLY A 216 -7.82 20.80 -0.17
C GLY A 216 -6.39 21.03 -0.65
N ALA A 217 -6.21 21.47 -1.89
CA ALA A 217 -4.89 21.72 -2.48
C ALA A 217 -4.16 22.86 -1.76
N ARG A 218 -4.87 23.96 -1.46
CA ARG A 218 -4.32 25.15 -0.79
C ARG A 218 -3.77 24.85 0.60
N ARG A 219 -4.53 24.10 1.42
CA ARG A 219 -4.17 23.78 2.81
C ARG A 219 -3.30 22.52 2.94
N LEU A 220 -3.66 21.51 2.13
CA LEU A 220 -3.08 20.18 1.98
C LEU A 220 -1.67 20.16 1.38
N GLY A 221 -1.54 20.88 0.26
CA GLY A 221 -0.44 20.75 -0.68
C GLY A 221 0.95 20.98 -0.09
N PRO A 222 1.18 22.04 0.70
CA PRO A 222 2.50 22.29 1.29
C PRO A 222 2.96 21.18 2.25
N LEU A 223 2.06 20.33 2.72
CA LEU A 223 2.33 19.25 3.68
C LEU A 223 2.37 17.87 3.03
N ALA A 224 2.03 17.75 1.74
CA ALA A 224 1.93 16.49 1.02
C ALA A 224 3.18 16.24 0.15
N ASP A 225 3.66 15.00 0.07
CA ASP A 225 4.68 14.62 -0.91
C ASP A 225 4.07 14.41 -2.31
N TYR A 226 2.77 14.13 -2.38
CA TYR A 226 1.93 14.16 -3.59
C TYR A 226 0.46 14.37 -3.21
N LEU A 227 -0.33 14.97 -4.09
CA LEU A 227 -1.77 15.18 -3.89
C LEU A 227 -2.59 14.22 -4.77
N VAL A 228 -3.77 13.84 -4.30
CA VAL A 228 -4.69 12.99 -5.06
C VAL A 228 -6.08 13.60 -5.10
N ILE A 229 -6.64 13.80 -6.30
CA ILE A 229 -8.07 14.10 -6.47
C ILE A 229 -8.83 12.77 -6.54
N ASN A 230 -9.76 12.54 -5.61
CA ASN A 230 -10.57 11.33 -5.59
C ASN A 230 -11.98 11.56 -6.14
N VAL A 231 -12.19 11.09 -7.37
CA VAL A 231 -13.47 11.16 -8.11
C VAL A 231 -14.14 9.78 -8.25
N SER A 232 -13.71 8.77 -7.48
CA SER A 232 -14.01 7.36 -7.79
C SER A 232 -14.75 6.58 -6.70
N SER A 233 -14.96 7.19 -5.53
CA SER A 233 -15.75 6.57 -4.46
C SER A 233 -17.19 6.27 -4.92
N PRO A 234 -17.68 5.02 -4.82
CA PRO A 234 -19.08 4.70 -5.09
C PRO A 234 -20.03 5.14 -3.97
N ASN A 235 -19.48 5.58 -2.83
CA ASN A 235 -20.24 5.76 -1.58
C ASN A 235 -20.69 7.21 -1.33
N THR A 236 -20.32 8.11 -2.23
CA THR A 236 -20.73 9.51 -2.24
C THR A 236 -21.57 9.73 -3.49
N PRO A 237 -22.89 9.99 -3.38
CA PRO A 237 -23.78 10.14 -4.53
C PRO A 237 -23.26 11.16 -5.54
N GLY A 238 -23.32 10.82 -6.83
CA GLY A 238 -22.89 11.67 -7.93
C GLY A 238 -21.37 11.85 -8.09
N LEU A 239 -20.54 11.39 -7.15
CA LEU A 239 -19.09 11.64 -7.20
C LEU A 239 -18.43 11.05 -8.46
N ARG A 240 -18.83 9.84 -8.88
CA ARG A 240 -18.27 9.19 -10.07
C ARG A 240 -18.60 9.89 -11.38
N ALA A 241 -19.63 10.73 -11.41
CA ALA A 241 -19.93 11.57 -12.56
C ALA A 241 -18.87 12.66 -12.77
N LEU A 242 -18.08 13.01 -11.73
CA LEU A 242 -16.94 13.94 -11.85
C LEU A 242 -15.76 13.37 -12.65
N GLN A 243 -15.82 12.11 -13.07
CA GLN A 243 -14.84 11.53 -14.00
C GLN A 243 -15.11 11.92 -15.46
N GLN A 244 -16.29 12.49 -15.76
CA GLN A 244 -16.58 13.05 -17.08
C GLN A 244 -15.64 14.21 -17.38
N ARG A 245 -15.21 14.31 -18.65
CA ARG A 245 -14.09 15.15 -19.09
C ARG A 245 -14.14 16.58 -18.56
N ASP A 246 -15.27 17.27 -18.73
CA ASP A 246 -15.41 18.69 -18.40
C ASP A 246 -15.42 18.93 -16.88
N GLU A 247 -16.06 18.05 -16.11
CA GLU A 247 -16.06 18.16 -14.65
C GLU A 247 -14.68 17.86 -14.08
N LEU A 248 -14.01 16.82 -14.58
CA LEU A 248 -12.66 16.47 -14.16
C LEU A 248 -11.67 17.60 -14.47
N ALA A 249 -11.82 18.25 -15.63
CA ALA A 249 -10.98 19.39 -16.02
C ALA A 249 -11.06 20.53 -15.00
N LYS A 250 -12.26 20.87 -14.52
CA LYS A 250 -12.47 21.91 -13.50
C LYS A 250 -11.76 21.58 -12.18
N LEU A 251 -11.79 20.31 -11.76
CA LEU A 251 -11.12 19.88 -10.53
C LEU A 251 -9.59 19.94 -10.66
N VAL A 252 -9.07 19.52 -11.81
CA VAL A 252 -7.64 19.58 -12.12
C VAL A 252 -7.16 21.03 -12.15
N ASP A 253 -7.90 21.92 -12.82
CA ASP A 253 -7.58 23.35 -12.89
C ASP A 253 -7.57 23.97 -11.47
N ALA A 254 -8.59 23.68 -10.66
CA ALA A 254 -8.66 24.17 -9.30
C ALA A 254 -7.47 23.72 -8.43
N ALA A 255 -7.02 22.47 -8.56
CA ALA A 255 -5.86 21.97 -7.83
C ALA A 255 -4.54 22.55 -8.35
N GLN A 256 -4.33 22.55 -9.68
CA GLN A 256 -3.11 23.01 -10.32
C GLN A 256 -2.88 24.51 -10.13
N GLU A 257 -3.93 25.32 -10.14
CA GLU A 257 -3.84 26.75 -9.82
C GLU A 257 -3.25 26.98 -8.42
N GLU A 258 -3.78 26.29 -7.40
CA GLU A 258 -3.28 26.41 -6.02
C GLU A 258 -1.85 25.88 -5.89
N ILE A 259 -1.55 24.71 -6.46
CA ILE A 259 -0.20 24.13 -6.47
C ILE A 259 0.78 25.09 -7.16
N GLY A 260 0.34 25.76 -8.23
CA GLY A 260 1.12 26.74 -8.98
C GLY A 260 1.60 27.91 -8.12
N THR A 261 0.85 28.29 -7.08
CA THR A 261 1.18 29.40 -6.17
C THR A 261 2.32 29.09 -5.20
N PHE A 262 2.64 27.80 -4.97
CA PHE A 262 3.67 27.42 -4.01
C PHE A 262 5.08 27.70 -4.55
N LYS A 263 5.94 28.29 -3.73
CA LYS A 263 7.30 28.71 -4.13
C LYS A 263 8.39 27.67 -3.88
N ILE A 264 8.19 26.80 -2.90
CA ILE A 264 9.24 25.89 -2.41
C ILE A 264 8.95 24.46 -2.86
N HIS A 265 7.80 23.92 -2.46
CA HIS A 265 7.41 22.55 -2.73
C HIS A 265 6.08 22.54 -3.48
N LYS A 266 6.08 21.91 -4.65
CA LYS A 266 4.89 21.70 -5.48
C LYS A 266 4.65 20.19 -5.53
N PRO A 267 3.69 19.65 -4.77
CA PRO A 267 3.41 18.23 -4.82
C PRO A 267 2.88 17.85 -6.21
N PRO A 268 3.37 16.76 -6.84
CA PRO A 268 2.77 16.25 -8.06
C PRO A 268 1.32 15.84 -7.81
N LEU A 269 0.48 16.01 -8.83
CA LEU A 269 -0.95 15.76 -8.77
C LEU A 269 -1.28 14.40 -9.39
N PHE A 270 -2.03 13.62 -8.64
CA PHE A 270 -2.57 12.33 -9.08
C PHE A 270 -4.09 12.37 -9.10
N ILE A 271 -4.70 11.53 -9.93
CA ILE A 271 -6.16 11.34 -9.94
C ILE A 271 -6.46 9.86 -9.66
N LYS A 272 -7.35 9.60 -8.69
CA LYS A 272 -7.80 8.24 -8.39
C LYS A 272 -9.10 7.93 -9.12
N ILE A 273 -9.05 6.97 -10.04
CA ILE A 273 -10.17 6.61 -10.92
C ILE A 273 -10.85 5.31 -10.50
N ALA A 274 -12.11 5.15 -10.93
CA ALA A 274 -12.88 3.92 -10.72
C ALA A 274 -12.46 2.85 -11.74
N PRO A 275 -12.58 1.55 -11.41
CA PRO A 275 -12.39 0.49 -12.40
C PRO A 275 -13.61 0.34 -13.32
N ASP A 276 -14.78 0.81 -12.86
CA ASP A 276 -16.08 0.69 -13.54
C ASP A 276 -16.25 1.80 -14.60
N LEU A 277 -15.38 1.81 -15.61
CA LEU A 277 -15.37 2.82 -16.69
C LEU A 277 -15.48 2.17 -18.06
N SER A 278 -16.24 2.80 -18.96
CA SER A 278 -16.23 2.42 -20.37
C SER A 278 -14.87 2.73 -21.01
N HIS A 279 -14.62 2.15 -22.19
CA HIS A 279 -13.40 2.47 -22.94
C HIS A 279 -13.33 3.95 -23.33
N GLU A 280 -14.48 4.55 -23.67
CA GLU A 280 -14.58 5.98 -24.02
C GLU A 280 -14.27 6.88 -22.82
N ASP A 281 -14.83 6.57 -21.64
CA ASP A 281 -14.52 7.31 -20.41
C ASP A 281 -13.01 7.24 -20.08
N LYS A 282 -12.40 6.05 -20.22
CA LYS A 282 -10.95 5.87 -20.01
C LYS A 282 -10.14 6.72 -20.99
N LYS A 283 -10.55 6.76 -22.26
CA LYS A 283 -9.90 7.57 -23.29
C LYS A 283 -10.01 9.05 -22.98
N ASP A 284 -11.18 9.52 -22.59
CA ASP A 284 -11.39 10.93 -22.23
C ASP A 284 -10.56 11.36 -21.03
N ILE A 285 -10.49 10.51 -19.99
CA ILE A 285 -9.60 10.75 -18.85
C ILE A 285 -8.14 10.79 -19.32
N ALA A 286 -7.70 9.82 -20.12
CA ALA A 286 -6.32 9.76 -20.63
C ALA A 286 -5.93 11.01 -21.43
N ASP A 287 -6.80 11.43 -22.36
CA ASP A 287 -6.59 12.63 -23.17
C ASP A 287 -6.55 13.90 -22.30
N LEU A 288 -7.40 13.99 -21.27
CA LEU A 288 -7.41 15.11 -20.35
C LEU A 288 -6.14 15.17 -19.50
N VAL A 289 -5.70 14.06 -18.89
CA VAL A 289 -4.50 14.06 -18.04
C VAL A 289 -3.24 14.40 -18.83
N LEU A 290 -3.16 13.94 -20.09
CA LEU A 290 -2.08 14.32 -21.00
C LEU A 290 -2.14 15.81 -21.34
N ALA A 291 -3.33 16.34 -21.66
CA ALA A 291 -3.50 17.75 -22.05
C ALA A 291 -3.22 18.72 -20.89
N LYS A 292 -3.61 18.35 -19.65
CA LYS A 292 -3.41 19.15 -18.45
C LYS A 292 -2.06 18.93 -17.77
N GLY A 293 -1.28 17.94 -18.23
CA GLY A 293 0.01 17.61 -17.62
C GLY A 293 -0.11 17.07 -16.20
N VAL A 294 -1.15 16.28 -15.91
CA VAL A 294 -1.31 15.59 -14.61
C VAL A 294 -0.25 14.50 -14.51
N GLU A 295 0.50 14.48 -13.41
CA GLU A 295 1.69 13.64 -13.29
C GLU A 295 1.39 12.16 -13.13
N GLY A 296 0.23 11.80 -12.57
CA GLY A 296 -0.10 10.39 -12.41
C GLY A 296 -1.56 10.02 -12.16
N LEU A 297 -1.80 8.72 -12.19
CA LEU A 297 -3.08 8.09 -11.92
C LEU A 297 -2.95 7.05 -10.81
N ILE A 298 -3.99 6.92 -9.99
CA ILE A 298 -4.16 5.79 -9.08
C ILE A 298 -5.27 4.89 -9.61
N VAL A 299 -4.90 3.68 -10.00
CA VAL A 299 -5.76 2.73 -10.74
C VAL A 299 -5.87 1.42 -9.96
N SER A 300 -6.90 1.19 -9.17
CA SER A 300 -8.18 1.90 -9.11
C SER A 300 -8.74 1.97 -7.69
N ASN A 301 -9.88 2.63 -7.57
CA ASN A 301 -10.76 2.50 -6.42
C ASN A 301 -11.53 1.16 -6.45
N THR A 302 -12.44 0.97 -5.50
CA THR A 302 -13.32 -0.21 -5.39
C THR A 302 -14.29 -0.31 -6.58
N THR A 303 -14.75 -1.53 -6.90
CA THR A 303 -15.78 -1.78 -7.94
C THR A 303 -17.18 -1.87 -7.34
N VAL A 304 -18.21 -1.49 -8.09
CA VAL A 304 -19.61 -1.80 -7.72
C VAL A 304 -20.08 -3.15 -8.25
N SER A 305 -19.34 -3.75 -9.19
CA SER A 305 -19.64 -5.09 -9.70
C SER A 305 -19.58 -6.14 -8.60
N ARG A 306 -20.39 -7.18 -8.75
CA ARG A 306 -20.44 -8.35 -7.88
C ARG A 306 -20.26 -9.61 -8.74
N PRO A 307 -19.02 -10.11 -8.90
CA PRO A 307 -18.79 -11.35 -9.64
C PRO A 307 -19.60 -12.51 -9.06
N GLU A 308 -20.18 -13.34 -9.92
CA GLU A 308 -20.96 -14.51 -9.49
C GLU A 308 -20.14 -15.50 -8.65
N SER A 309 -18.82 -15.48 -8.83
CA SER A 309 -17.85 -16.31 -8.10
C SER A 309 -17.72 -15.97 -6.61
N LEU A 310 -18.32 -14.86 -6.13
CA LEU A 310 -18.30 -14.48 -4.73
C LEU A 310 -19.05 -15.49 -3.85
N LYS A 311 -18.38 -15.94 -2.79
CA LYS A 311 -18.88 -16.99 -1.88
C LYS A 311 -19.48 -16.44 -0.61
N SER A 312 -18.92 -15.38 -0.05
CA SER A 312 -19.35 -14.82 1.23
C SER A 312 -20.83 -14.41 1.21
N PRO A 313 -21.59 -14.62 2.30
CA PRO A 313 -22.96 -14.12 2.42
C PRO A 313 -23.03 -12.58 2.33
N ASN A 314 -21.97 -11.86 2.72
CA ASN A 314 -21.91 -10.40 2.66
C ASN A 314 -21.77 -9.86 1.22
N LYS A 315 -21.79 -10.70 0.18
CA LYS A 315 -21.70 -10.27 -1.23
C LYS A 315 -22.86 -9.38 -1.67
N THR A 316 -24.02 -9.47 -1.00
CA THR A 316 -25.21 -8.67 -1.28
C THR A 316 -25.16 -7.27 -0.67
N GLU A 317 -24.16 -6.98 0.17
CA GLU A 317 -24.01 -5.66 0.79
C GLU A 317 -23.77 -4.57 -0.26
N GLU A 318 -24.40 -3.42 -0.06
CA GLU A 318 -24.20 -2.24 -0.89
C GLU A 318 -22.83 -1.58 -0.63
N GLY A 319 -22.29 -0.95 -1.67
CA GLY A 319 -21.04 -0.19 -1.63
C GLY A 319 -19.97 -0.75 -2.56
N GLY A 320 -18.74 -0.30 -2.34
CA GLY A 320 -17.58 -0.69 -3.14
C GLY A 320 -16.95 -2.01 -2.67
N LEU A 321 -16.77 -2.95 -3.59
CA LEU A 321 -16.01 -4.20 -3.42
C LEU A 321 -14.52 -3.97 -3.69
N SER A 322 -13.69 -4.53 -2.81
CA SER A 322 -12.22 -4.50 -2.85
C SER A 322 -11.65 -5.89 -2.57
N GLY A 323 -10.32 -6.03 -2.69
CA GLY A 323 -9.62 -7.29 -2.41
C GLY A 323 -9.40 -8.16 -3.63
N TRP A 324 -9.26 -9.47 -3.41
CA TRP A 324 -8.88 -10.42 -4.47
C TRP A 324 -9.78 -10.39 -5.71
N PRO A 325 -11.12 -10.31 -5.60
CA PRO A 325 -12.01 -10.29 -6.77
C PRO A 325 -11.82 -9.06 -7.68
N LEU A 326 -11.23 -7.98 -7.16
CA LEU A 326 -10.94 -6.76 -7.93
C LEU A 326 -9.64 -6.87 -8.74
N LYS A 327 -8.79 -7.87 -8.46
CA LYS A 327 -7.43 -7.98 -9.02
C LYS A 327 -7.42 -7.82 -10.55
N GLU A 328 -8.19 -8.66 -11.25
CA GLU A 328 -8.20 -8.73 -12.72
C GLU A 328 -8.67 -7.41 -13.34
N MET A 329 -9.84 -6.93 -12.94
CA MET A 329 -10.44 -5.69 -13.44
C MET A 329 -9.52 -4.48 -13.21
N SER A 330 -8.89 -4.39 -12.04
CA SER A 330 -7.92 -3.33 -11.75
C SER A 330 -6.66 -3.47 -12.62
N THR A 331 -6.17 -4.69 -12.89
CA THR A 331 -5.00 -4.91 -13.75
C THR A 331 -5.29 -4.53 -15.19
N GLU A 332 -6.47 -4.88 -15.71
CA GLU A 332 -6.89 -4.47 -17.04
C GLU A 332 -7.03 -2.95 -17.15
N CYS A 333 -7.62 -2.30 -16.13
CA CYS A 333 -7.72 -0.85 -16.11
C CYS A 333 -6.33 -0.18 -16.12
N VAL A 334 -5.34 -0.73 -15.39
CA VAL A 334 -3.94 -0.26 -15.46
C VAL A 334 -3.41 -0.38 -16.89
N ARG A 335 -3.63 -1.53 -17.54
CA ARG A 335 -3.17 -1.80 -18.90
C ARG A 335 -3.78 -0.83 -19.93
N ASP A 336 -5.09 -0.61 -19.84
CA ASP A 336 -5.80 0.33 -20.69
C ASP A 336 -5.27 1.75 -20.53
N MET A 337 -5.17 2.23 -19.29
CA MET A 337 -4.68 3.59 -19.03
C MET A 337 -3.22 3.75 -19.44
N TYR A 338 -2.38 2.73 -19.24
CA TYR A 338 -0.99 2.75 -19.71
C TYR A 338 -0.91 2.88 -21.25
N ARG A 339 -1.71 2.11 -21.99
CA ARG A 339 -1.79 2.21 -23.45
C ARG A 339 -2.31 3.56 -23.92
N LEU A 340 -3.42 4.02 -23.36
CA LEU A 340 -4.08 5.28 -23.74
C LEU A 340 -3.19 6.49 -23.44
N THR A 341 -2.44 6.45 -22.34
CA THR A 341 -1.47 7.51 -21.99
C THR A 341 -0.09 7.31 -22.63
N GLN A 342 0.09 6.23 -23.41
CA GLN A 342 1.35 5.87 -24.06
C GLN A 342 2.53 5.75 -23.08
N GLY A 343 2.26 5.35 -21.84
CA GLY A 343 3.25 5.28 -20.77
C GLY A 343 3.86 6.63 -20.35
N LYS A 344 3.23 7.76 -20.70
CA LYS A 344 3.71 9.11 -20.33
C LYS A 344 3.22 9.59 -18.97
N VAL A 345 2.17 8.96 -18.43
CA VAL A 345 1.58 9.26 -17.12
C VAL A 345 1.92 8.14 -16.16
N ASP A 346 2.45 8.47 -14.99
CA ASP A 346 2.80 7.46 -13.99
C ASP A 346 1.54 6.81 -13.40
N ILE A 347 1.56 5.49 -13.19
CA ILE A 347 0.42 4.76 -12.62
C ILE A 347 0.83 4.12 -11.30
N ILE A 348 0.06 4.38 -10.23
CA ILE A 348 0.08 3.61 -8.98
C ILE A 348 -1.11 2.67 -8.99
N ALA A 349 -0.87 1.36 -9.02
CA ALA A 349 -1.96 0.39 -9.05
C ALA A 349 -2.54 0.13 -7.66
N CYS A 350 -3.86 0.00 -7.56
CA CYS A 350 -4.58 -0.31 -6.32
C CYS A 350 -5.72 -1.29 -6.63
N GLY A 351 -5.74 -2.42 -5.94
CA GLY A 351 -6.79 -3.44 -6.10
C GLY A 351 -6.24 -4.85 -6.29
N GLY A 352 -6.48 -5.70 -5.27
CA GLY A 352 -6.21 -7.14 -5.34
C GLY A 352 -4.74 -7.55 -5.31
N VAL A 353 -3.86 -6.75 -4.71
CA VAL A 353 -2.42 -7.07 -4.57
C VAL A 353 -2.14 -7.71 -3.21
N PHE A 354 -1.81 -9.01 -3.20
CA PHE A 354 -1.55 -9.80 -1.99
C PHE A 354 -0.13 -10.36 -1.93
N THR A 355 0.54 -10.49 -3.07
CA THR A 355 1.88 -11.09 -3.22
C THR A 355 2.78 -10.24 -4.12
N GLY A 356 4.08 -10.50 -4.10
CA GLY A 356 5.00 -9.83 -5.05
C GLY A 356 4.75 -10.22 -6.51
N ARG A 357 4.12 -11.38 -6.76
CA ARG A 357 3.64 -11.76 -8.11
C ARG A 357 2.52 -10.84 -8.57
N ASP A 358 1.52 -10.60 -7.72
CA ASP A 358 0.42 -9.67 -8.05
C ASP A 358 0.96 -8.27 -8.30
N LEU A 359 1.93 -7.82 -7.50
CA LEU A 359 2.63 -6.57 -7.73
C LEU A 359 3.29 -6.58 -9.12
N MET A 360 4.08 -7.61 -9.44
CA MET A 360 4.78 -7.67 -10.72
C MET A 360 3.81 -7.70 -11.91
N GLU A 361 2.64 -8.35 -11.78
CA GLU A 361 1.59 -8.30 -12.80
C GLU A 361 1.06 -6.87 -13.04
N LYS A 362 0.90 -6.07 -11.97
CA LYS A 362 0.55 -4.64 -12.12
C LYS A 362 1.68 -3.86 -12.80
N ILE A 363 2.94 -4.15 -12.46
CA ILE A 363 4.10 -3.50 -13.07
C ILE A 363 4.20 -3.84 -14.56
N ASP A 364 4.10 -5.12 -14.92
CA ASP A 364 4.09 -5.58 -16.31
C ASP A 364 2.91 -4.98 -17.10
N ALA A 365 1.78 -4.69 -16.45
CA ALA A 365 0.63 -4.01 -17.03
C ALA A 365 0.83 -2.50 -17.22
N GLY A 366 1.82 -1.87 -16.57
CA GLY A 366 2.13 -0.45 -16.75
C GLY A 366 2.20 0.38 -15.47
N ALA A 367 1.94 -0.19 -14.30
CA ALA A 367 2.12 0.51 -13.04
C ALA A 367 3.61 0.67 -12.69
N SER A 368 3.94 1.72 -11.97
CA SER A 368 5.28 1.96 -11.42
C SER A 368 5.36 1.59 -9.94
N ALA A 369 4.24 1.62 -9.22
CA ALA A 369 4.13 1.24 -7.81
C ALA A 369 2.73 0.65 -7.52
N VAL A 370 2.52 0.10 -6.33
CA VAL A 370 1.24 -0.44 -5.88
C VAL A 370 0.83 0.09 -4.51
N GLN A 371 -0.47 0.17 -4.30
CA GLN A 371 -1.10 0.39 -3.00
C GLN A 371 -1.82 -0.87 -2.54
N ILE A 372 -1.74 -1.15 -1.25
CA ILE A 372 -2.50 -2.21 -0.60
C ILE A 372 -3.40 -1.66 0.50
N TYR A 373 -4.52 -2.36 0.70
CA TYR A 373 -5.46 -2.14 1.80
C TYR A 373 -5.96 -3.50 2.27
N THR A 374 -6.74 -4.18 1.43
CA THR A 374 -7.41 -5.43 1.80
C THR A 374 -6.41 -6.52 2.18
N SER A 375 -5.25 -6.57 1.52
CA SER A 375 -4.21 -7.54 1.89
C SER A 375 -3.66 -7.27 3.29
N MET A 376 -3.53 -6.03 3.76
CA MET A 376 -3.14 -5.74 5.15
C MET A 376 -4.16 -6.27 6.16
N VAL A 377 -5.46 -6.22 5.84
CA VAL A 377 -6.53 -6.76 6.69
C VAL A 377 -6.42 -8.29 6.84
N TYR A 378 -6.07 -8.99 5.75
CA TYR A 378 -6.01 -10.46 5.75
C TYR A 378 -4.64 -11.04 6.10
N ARG A 379 -3.55 -10.35 5.73
CA ARG A 379 -2.15 -10.77 5.95
C ARG A 379 -1.55 -10.20 7.22
N GLY A 380 -2.15 -9.14 7.78
CA GLY A 380 -1.65 -8.47 8.96
C GLY A 380 -0.44 -7.57 8.68
N PRO A 381 0.33 -7.21 9.71
CA PRO A 381 1.40 -6.22 9.62
C PRO A 381 2.56 -6.59 8.70
N SER A 382 2.80 -7.89 8.46
CA SER A 382 3.86 -8.37 7.57
C SER A 382 3.57 -8.17 6.07
N ALA A 383 2.35 -7.73 5.69
CA ALA A 383 1.91 -7.70 4.29
C ALA A 383 2.89 -6.96 3.36
N ALA A 384 3.34 -5.77 3.76
CA ALA A 384 4.28 -4.98 2.96
C ALA A 384 5.64 -5.69 2.80
N ARG A 385 6.23 -6.18 3.90
CA ARG A 385 7.50 -6.92 3.90
C ARG A 385 7.42 -8.18 3.05
N MET A 386 6.36 -8.98 3.16
CA MET A 386 6.16 -10.17 2.34
C MET A 386 6.16 -9.85 0.84
N ILE A 387 5.41 -8.83 0.41
CA ILE A 387 5.34 -8.41 -0.99
C ILE A 387 6.70 -7.92 -1.49
N LYS A 388 7.45 -7.17 -0.67
CA LYS A 388 8.80 -6.69 -1.02
C LYS A 388 9.80 -7.83 -1.17
N ASN A 389 9.75 -8.83 -0.28
CA ASN A 389 10.64 -10.00 -0.33
C ASN A 389 10.37 -10.84 -1.60
N ASP A 390 9.09 -11.10 -1.91
CA ASP A 390 8.69 -11.76 -3.15
C ASP A 390 9.18 -10.98 -4.38
N LEU A 391 9.02 -9.65 -4.37
CA LEU A 391 9.47 -8.79 -5.46
C LEU A 391 10.98 -8.89 -5.68
N ALA A 392 11.79 -8.78 -4.62
CA ALA A 392 13.24 -8.90 -4.72
C ALA A 392 13.65 -10.24 -5.36
N TYR A 393 13.00 -11.34 -4.95
CA TYR A 393 13.22 -12.65 -5.55
C TYR A 393 12.83 -12.69 -7.04
N ILE A 394 11.69 -12.11 -7.42
CA ILE A 394 11.25 -12.04 -8.83
C ILE A 394 12.22 -11.19 -9.66
N MET A 395 12.67 -10.05 -9.14
CA MET A 395 13.65 -9.17 -9.81
C MET A 395 14.96 -9.90 -10.05
N PHE A 396 15.47 -10.62 -9.04
CA PHE A 396 16.64 -11.48 -9.18
C PHE A 396 16.44 -12.55 -10.26
N LYS A 397 15.33 -13.28 -10.23
CA LYS A 397 15.00 -14.32 -11.23
C LYS A 397 14.87 -13.78 -12.65
N ARG A 398 14.35 -12.56 -12.81
CA ARG A 398 14.19 -11.88 -14.11
C ARG A 398 15.44 -11.08 -14.52
N ALA A 399 16.51 -11.09 -13.72
CA ALA A 399 17.72 -10.31 -13.93
C ALA A 399 17.44 -8.80 -14.15
N LEU A 400 16.46 -8.25 -13.43
CA LEU A 400 16.11 -6.84 -13.51
C LEU A 400 17.12 -6.01 -12.71
N ARG A 401 17.67 -4.97 -13.34
CA ARG A 401 18.56 -4.02 -12.66
C ARG A 401 17.78 -3.01 -11.85
N THR A 402 16.64 -2.58 -12.39
CA THR A 402 15.70 -1.69 -11.72
C THR A 402 14.27 -2.18 -11.95
N LEU A 403 13.37 -1.87 -11.04
CA LEU A 403 11.95 -2.17 -11.25
C LEU A 403 11.38 -1.43 -12.47
N ARG A 404 11.90 -0.24 -12.78
CA ARG A 404 11.50 0.59 -13.92
C ARG A 404 11.61 -0.17 -15.25
N ASP A 405 12.59 -1.06 -15.37
CA ASP A 405 12.82 -1.86 -16.59
C ASP A 405 11.64 -2.82 -16.90
N ALA A 406 10.82 -3.15 -15.90
CA ALA A 406 9.65 -4.01 -16.06
C ALA A 406 8.35 -3.24 -16.33
N VAL A 407 8.29 -1.93 -16.08
CA VAL A 407 7.06 -1.14 -16.20
C VAL A 407 6.52 -1.21 -17.62
N GLY A 408 5.31 -1.75 -17.78
CA GLY A 408 4.62 -1.92 -19.06
C GLY A 408 5.24 -2.96 -19.99
N LYS A 409 6.17 -3.80 -19.50
CA LYS A 409 6.86 -4.78 -20.34
C LYS A 409 5.90 -5.82 -20.92
N GLY A 410 4.92 -6.28 -20.13
CA GLY A 410 3.89 -7.20 -20.61
C GLY A 410 3.00 -6.60 -21.70
N VAL A 411 2.78 -5.29 -21.69
CA VAL A 411 2.03 -4.59 -22.74
C VAL A 411 2.81 -4.58 -24.06
N ARG A 412 4.08 -4.17 -24.01
CA ARG A 412 4.95 -4.11 -25.20
C ARG A 412 5.15 -5.49 -25.83
N GLU A 413 5.35 -6.52 -25.02
CA GLU A 413 5.52 -7.90 -25.50
C GLU A 413 4.25 -8.45 -26.18
N ALA A 414 3.05 -8.12 -25.65
CA ALA A 414 1.79 -8.50 -26.27
C ALA A 414 1.59 -7.80 -27.63
N ASP A 415 1.85 -6.49 -27.68
CA ASP A 415 1.70 -5.68 -28.89
C ASP A 415 2.69 -6.13 -29.99
N ASP A 416 3.94 -6.46 -29.62
CA ASP A 416 4.94 -7.02 -30.53
C ASP A 416 4.55 -8.42 -31.06
N GLY A 417 3.98 -9.26 -30.20
CA GLY A 417 3.47 -10.59 -30.57
C GLY A 417 2.33 -10.51 -31.58
N GLU A 418 1.38 -9.60 -31.38
CA GLU A 418 0.31 -9.33 -32.34
C GLU A 418 0.84 -8.78 -33.67
N ALA A 419 1.78 -7.84 -33.62
CA ALA A 419 2.40 -7.28 -34.81
C ALA A 419 3.16 -8.36 -35.60
N ALA A 420 3.85 -9.28 -34.92
CA ALA A 420 4.52 -10.41 -35.54
C ALA A 420 3.54 -11.41 -36.19
N ALA A 421 2.39 -11.67 -35.55
CA ALA A 421 1.34 -12.54 -36.08
C ALA A 421 0.64 -11.95 -37.32
N LYS A 422 0.52 -10.63 -37.41
CA LYS A 422 -0.10 -9.90 -38.54
C LYS A 422 0.85 -9.71 -39.74
N ARG A 423 2.15 -10.00 -39.62
CA ARG A 423 3.10 -9.91 -40.75
C ARG A 423 2.83 -11.04 -41.76
N PRO A 424 2.70 -10.75 -43.07
CA PRO A 424 2.53 -11.79 -44.07
C PRO A 424 3.73 -12.74 -44.03
N LYS A 425 3.48 -14.05 -43.88
CA LYS A 425 4.52 -15.06 -44.00
C LYS A 425 5.17 -14.89 -45.36
N LYS A 426 6.42 -14.39 -45.41
CA LYS A 426 7.21 -14.37 -46.65
C LYS A 426 7.16 -15.78 -47.22
N SER A 427 6.55 -15.94 -48.40
CA SER A 427 6.56 -17.21 -49.11
C SER A 427 8.02 -17.62 -49.23
N LYS A 428 8.37 -18.76 -48.65
CA LYS A 428 9.66 -19.39 -48.95
C LYS A 428 9.61 -19.68 -50.44
N LYS A 429 10.29 -18.85 -51.25
CA LYS A 429 10.57 -19.20 -52.64
C LYS A 429 11.15 -20.61 -52.64
N PRO A 430 10.63 -21.55 -53.45
CA PRO A 430 11.18 -22.89 -53.50
C PRO A 430 12.67 -22.76 -53.81
N LYS A 431 13.51 -23.38 -52.96
CA LYS A 431 14.94 -23.50 -53.26
C LYS A 431 15.03 -24.17 -54.64
N LYS A 432 15.57 -23.46 -55.64
CA LYS A 432 15.94 -24.09 -56.91
C LYS A 432 16.98 -25.16 -56.57
N VAL A 433 16.60 -26.41 -56.77
CA VAL A 433 17.53 -27.53 -56.81
C VAL A 433 18.49 -27.26 -57.98
N PRO A 434 19.82 -27.24 -57.79
CA PRO A 434 20.74 -27.11 -58.91
C PRO A 434 20.59 -28.33 -59.83
N LYS A 435 20.44 -28.10 -61.14
CA LYS A 435 20.58 -29.18 -62.13
C LYS A 435 22.02 -29.71 -62.06
N PRO A 436 22.24 -31.03 -62.02
CA PRO A 436 23.58 -31.58 -62.20
C PRO A 436 24.03 -31.32 -63.64
N SER A 437 25.17 -30.64 -63.79
CA SER A 437 25.91 -30.56 -65.04
C SER A 437 26.76 -31.80 -65.19
N PHE A 438 26.48 -32.61 -66.20
CA PHE A 438 27.47 -33.51 -66.79
C PHE A 438 27.35 -33.40 -68.29
N ASP A 439 28.38 -32.82 -68.90
CA ASP A 439 28.69 -32.91 -70.32
C ASP A 439 29.05 -34.36 -70.65
N VAL A 440 28.29 -35.00 -71.55
CA VAL A 440 28.76 -35.68 -72.78
C VAL A 440 27.66 -35.55 -73.83
#